data_AF-A0A8T1S0D3-F1
#
_entry.id   AF-A0A8T1S0D3-F1
#
_cell.length_a   1.000
_cell.length_b   1.000
_cell.length_c   1.000
_cell.angle_alpha   90.00
_cell.angle_beta   90.00
_cell.angle_gamma   90.00
#
_symmetry.space_group_name_H-M   'P 1'
#
loop_
_entity.id
_entity.type
_entity.pdbx_description
1 polymer ?
#
loop_
_entity_poly.entity_id
_entity_poly.type
_entity_poly.pdbx_seq_one_letter_code
_entity_poly.pdbx_strand_id
1 'polypeptide(L)'
;MKTPGAFLLLLLGLVLPAPVEMEADSLLYPYGPAQGDQQNPKADDGASPEIPISMIFTFYGKEHRSLYVNNNGVVSFGVAVSQYTPDPFPLADGRPFVAPYWGDVNNNLHGDVYYRETQDPELLRRLTSDINQYFPAIPFTATWAFVATWDRVAYYGSTSQKVNTFQAVLANSGKVTFIMLNYGTIQWTTGKASGGDANTGLGGTPAQVGPLLQQT
;
A
#
# COMPACT_ATOMS: atom_id res chain seq x y z
N MET A 1 -0.46 1.53 -66.24
CA MET A 1 -1.52 2.46 -65.81
C MET A 1 -2.87 1.95 -66.29
N LYS A 2 -3.66 1.38 -65.37
CA LYS A 2 -5.12 1.27 -65.34
C LYS A 2 -5.46 0.81 -63.91
N THR A 3 -6.18 1.65 -63.19
CA THR A 3 -6.59 1.50 -61.78
C THR A 3 -7.67 0.44 -61.62
N PRO A 4 -7.65 -0.37 -60.55
CA PRO A 4 -8.86 -0.98 -60.00
C PRO A 4 -9.41 -0.12 -58.86
N GLY A 5 -10.70 0.21 -58.95
CA GLY A 5 -11.43 0.93 -57.92
C GLY A 5 -11.69 0.07 -56.68
N ALA A 6 -11.59 0.68 -55.51
CA ALA A 6 -11.99 0.08 -54.25
C ALA A 6 -13.51 0.26 -54.05
N PHE A 7 -14.20 -0.85 -53.83
CA PHE A 7 -15.57 -0.87 -53.32
C PHE A 7 -15.56 -0.49 -51.83
N LEU A 8 -16.33 0.54 -51.46
CA LEU A 8 -16.60 0.89 -50.07
C LEU A 8 -17.82 0.09 -49.59
N LEU A 9 -17.60 -0.92 -48.74
CA LEU A 9 -18.68 -1.52 -47.95
C LEU A 9 -18.82 -0.72 -46.65
N LEU A 10 -19.93 0.01 -46.51
CA LEU A 10 -20.36 0.52 -45.20
C LEU A 10 -21.00 -0.64 -44.42
N LEU A 11 -20.26 -1.19 -43.46
CA LEU A 11 -20.84 -2.03 -42.41
C LEU A 11 -21.38 -1.14 -41.30
N LEU A 12 -22.69 -0.98 -41.27
CA LEU A 12 -23.44 -0.45 -40.14
C LEU A 12 -23.23 -1.36 -38.91
N GLY A 13 -22.60 -0.80 -37.88
CA GLY A 13 -22.92 -1.09 -36.48
C GLY A 13 -22.83 -2.53 -36.01
N LEU A 14 -21.63 -3.11 -35.98
CA LEU A 14 -21.27 -4.04 -34.90
C LEU A 14 -20.09 -3.43 -34.16
N VAL A 15 -20.35 -2.83 -33.00
CA VAL A 15 -19.30 -2.63 -32.00
C VAL A 15 -19.04 -4.02 -31.44
N LEU A 16 -18.00 -4.69 -31.95
CA LEU A 16 -17.43 -5.81 -31.22
C LEU A 16 -16.96 -5.24 -29.87
N PRO A 17 -17.32 -5.82 -28.73
CA PRO A 17 -16.68 -5.43 -27.48
C PRO A 17 -15.17 -5.52 -27.73
N ALA A 18 -14.45 -4.44 -27.40
CA ALA A 18 -13.01 -4.50 -27.35
C ALA A 18 -12.64 -5.76 -26.56
N PRO A 19 -11.60 -6.52 -26.95
CA PRO A 19 -11.11 -7.59 -26.09
C PRO A 19 -10.97 -6.97 -24.70
N VAL A 20 -11.69 -7.54 -23.73
CA VAL A 20 -11.43 -7.24 -22.33
C VAL A 20 -9.98 -7.67 -22.17
N GLU A 21 -9.06 -6.70 -22.22
CA GLU A 21 -7.73 -6.89 -21.70
C GLU A 21 -8.00 -7.26 -20.24
N MET A 22 -7.95 -8.56 -19.95
CA MET A 22 -7.83 -8.99 -18.57
C MET A 22 -6.54 -8.35 -18.12
N GLU A 23 -6.64 -7.25 -17.37
CA GLU A 23 -5.52 -6.76 -16.60
C GLU A 23 -4.93 -7.98 -15.92
N ALA A 24 -3.65 -8.26 -16.20
CA ALA A 24 -2.91 -9.21 -15.40
C ALA A 24 -3.20 -8.86 -13.94
N ASP A 25 -3.67 -9.85 -13.17
CA ASP A 25 -4.17 -9.66 -11.81
C ASP A 25 -3.18 -8.78 -11.05
N SER A 26 -3.54 -7.51 -10.86
CA SER A 26 -2.56 -6.51 -10.42
C SER A 26 -2.15 -6.86 -9.01
N LEU A 27 -0.85 -6.98 -8.74
CA LEU A 27 -0.34 -7.32 -7.41
C LEU A 27 -0.89 -6.39 -6.31
N LEU A 28 -1.15 -5.12 -6.66
CA LEU A 28 -1.77 -4.16 -5.75
C LEU A 28 -3.30 -4.32 -5.77
N TYR A 29 -3.92 -4.25 -4.60
CA TYR A 29 -5.37 -4.10 -4.50
C TYR A 29 -5.77 -2.70 -4.98
N PRO A 30 -6.94 -2.51 -5.62
CA PRO A 30 -7.37 -1.21 -6.12
C PRO A 30 -7.30 -0.13 -5.05
N TYR A 31 -6.77 1.04 -5.39
CA TYR A 31 -6.59 2.17 -4.47
C TYR A 31 -6.84 3.52 -5.17
N GLY A 32 -6.83 4.58 -4.39
CA GLY A 32 -6.95 5.96 -4.83
C GLY A 32 -8.39 6.50 -4.76
N PRO A 33 -8.60 7.77 -5.15
CA PRO A 33 -9.87 8.46 -4.96
C PRO A 33 -11.05 7.80 -5.66
N ALA A 34 -10.82 7.12 -6.79
CA ALA A 34 -11.84 6.37 -7.51
C ALA A 34 -12.40 5.17 -6.72
N GLN A 35 -11.66 4.68 -5.72
CA GLN A 35 -12.07 3.61 -4.81
C GLN A 35 -12.66 4.16 -3.49
N GLY A 36 -12.79 5.49 -3.36
CA GLY A 36 -13.24 6.15 -2.15
C GLY A 36 -12.16 6.29 -1.06
N ASP A 37 -10.89 6.19 -1.42
CA ASP A 37 -9.80 6.33 -0.45
C ASP A 37 -9.72 7.75 0.10
N GLN A 38 -9.48 7.84 1.41
CA GLN A 38 -8.98 9.04 2.03
C GLN A 38 -7.50 9.22 1.66
N GLN A 39 -7.02 10.46 1.77
CA GLN A 39 -5.66 10.82 1.42
C GLN A 39 -5.01 11.57 2.59
N ASN A 40 -3.77 11.22 2.91
CA ASN A 40 -2.98 11.98 3.87
C ASN A 40 -2.59 13.37 3.31
N PRO A 41 -2.25 14.33 4.18
CA PRO A 41 -1.74 15.61 3.72
C PRO A 41 -0.43 15.45 2.93
N LYS A 42 -0.22 16.39 2.00
CA LYS A 42 1.10 16.67 1.44
C LYS A 42 1.93 17.33 2.53
N ALA A 43 2.77 16.53 3.16
CA ALA A 43 3.61 16.90 4.29
C ALA A 43 4.73 15.87 4.40
N ASP A 44 5.93 16.33 4.75
CA ASP A 44 7.12 15.47 4.91
C ASP A 44 6.84 14.37 5.94
N ASP A 45 6.68 14.77 7.19
CA ASP A 45 6.30 13.89 8.30
C ASP A 45 4.78 13.89 8.56
N GLY A 46 3.99 13.84 7.48
CA GLY A 46 2.53 13.82 7.56
C GLY A 46 1.97 12.50 8.06
N ALA A 47 0.76 12.54 8.61
CA ALA A 47 0.00 11.35 8.98
C ALA A 47 -1.51 11.61 8.89
N SER A 48 -2.29 10.54 8.94
CA SER A 48 -3.74 10.61 9.11
C SER A 48 -4.09 11.10 10.52
N PRO A 49 -5.31 11.61 10.75
CA PRO A 49 -5.90 11.57 12.09
C PRO A 49 -6.02 10.12 12.60
N GLU A 50 -6.44 9.95 13.85
CA GLU A 50 -6.84 8.62 14.34
C GLU A 50 -8.00 8.10 13.50
N ILE A 51 -7.89 6.86 13.02
CA ILE A 51 -8.91 6.20 12.22
C ILE A 51 -9.55 5.10 13.08
N PRO A 52 -10.77 5.32 13.61
CA PRO A 52 -11.54 4.24 14.22
C PRO A 52 -11.84 3.16 13.18
N ILE A 53 -11.71 1.89 13.56
CA ILE A 53 -12.04 0.75 12.69
C ILE A 53 -13.29 0.03 13.21
N SER A 54 -14.17 -0.37 12.29
CA SER A 54 -15.46 -1.02 12.58
C SER A 54 -15.30 -2.45 13.09
N MET A 55 -14.18 -3.11 12.79
CA MET A 55 -13.84 -4.43 13.31
C MET A 55 -12.52 -4.39 14.08
N ILE A 56 -12.50 -5.06 15.24
CA ILE A 56 -11.29 -5.18 16.07
C ILE A 56 -10.21 -5.90 15.26
N PHE A 57 -9.06 -5.26 15.09
CA PHE A 57 -7.89 -5.89 14.48
C PHE A 57 -6.96 -6.42 15.56
N THR A 58 -6.80 -7.74 15.63
CA THR A 58 -5.85 -8.38 16.54
C THR A 58 -4.47 -8.42 15.91
N PHE A 59 -3.49 -7.83 16.57
CA PHE A 59 -2.09 -7.83 16.14
C PHE A 59 -1.20 -8.24 17.30
N TYR A 60 -0.42 -9.31 17.11
CA TYR A 60 0.44 -9.90 18.17
C TYR A 60 -0.29 -10.12 19.51
N GLY A 61 -1.52 -10.64 19.44
CA GLY A 61 -2.34 -10.96 20.62
C GLY A 61 -2.98 -9.75 21.30
N LYS A 62 -2.78 -8.53 20.80
CA LYS A 62 -3.44 -7.31 21.29
C LYS A 62 -4.57 -6.89 20.36
N GLU A 63 -5.69 -6.50 20.94
CA GLU A 63 -6.84 -5.99 20.21
C GLU A 63 -6.71 -4.49 19.96
N HIS A 64 -6.92 -4.06 18.72
CA HIS A 64 -6.88 -2.67 18.31
C HIS A 64 -8.23 -2.22 17.73
N ARG A 65 -8.64 -1.00 18.09
CA ARG A 65 -9.92 -0.38 17.67
C ARG A 65 -9.73 0.86 16.81
N SER A 66 -8.48 1.27 16.63
CA SER A 66 -8.08 2.37 15.78
C SER A 66 -6.65 2.17 15.28
N LEU A 67 -6.33 2.88 14.20
CA LEU A 67 -5.01 2.90 13.59
C LEU A 67 -4.69 4.29 13.05
N TYR A 68 -3.44 4.47 12.62
CA TYR A 68 -2.94 5.65 11.91
C TYR A 68 -2.18 5.21 10.67
N VAL A 69 -2.25 6.01 9.60
CA VAL A 69 -1.43 5.85 8.40
C VAL A 69 -0.44 7.00 8.34
N ASN A 70 0.85 6.68 8.40
CA ASN A 70 1.93 7.65 8.40
C ASN A 70 2.58 7.76 7.01
N ASN A 71 2.99 8.97 6.60
CA ASN A 71 3.60 9.20 5.29
C ASN A 71 4.92 8.45 5.09
N ASN A 72 5.69 8.24 6.17
CA ASN A 72 6.94 7.48 6.21
C ASN A 72 6.75 5.96 6.10
N GLY A 73 5.58 5.47 5.65
CA GLY A 73 5.41 4.07 5.24
C GLY A 73 5.06 3.11 6.37
N VAL A 74 4.31 3.59 7.37
CA VAL A 74 3.92 2.83 8.55
C VAL A 74 2.41 2.91 8.79
N VAL A 75 1.80 1.77 9.16
CA VAL A 75 0.47 1.70 9.78
C VAL A 75 0.64 1.34 11.25
N SER A 76 0.33 2.26 12.16
CA SER A 76 0.49 2.04 13.61
C SER A 76 -0.85 1.90 14.32
N PHE A 77 -0.85 1.19 15.45
CA PHE A 77 -2.08 0.95 16.23
C PHE A 77 -2.06 1.68 17.57
N GLY A 78 -3.14 2.39 17.90
CA GLY A 78 -3.36 3.09 19.17
C GLY A 78 -2.47 4.30 19.45
N VAL A 79 -1.34 4.46 18.75
CA VAL A 79 -0.43 5.62 18.87
C VAL A 79 0.08 6.01 17.49
N ALA A 80 0.11 7.31 17.19
CA ALA A 80 0.72 7.84 15.98
C ALA A 80 2.26 7.72 16.04
N VAL A 81 2.89 7.43 14.90
CA VAL A 81 4.34 7.43 14.74
C VAL A 81 4.75 8.68 13.99
N SER A 82 5.74 9.42 14.50
CA SER A 82 6.31 10.64 13.88
C SER A 82 7.78 10.48 13.48
N GLN A 83 8.34 9.28 13.63
CA GLN A 83 9.75 9.00 13.38
C GLN A 83 9.99 8.68 11.90
N TYR A 84 10.98 9.34 11.31
CA TYR A 84 11.33 9.23 9.88
C TYR A 84 12.58 8.38 9.61
N THR A 85 13.56 8.39 10.52
CA THR A 85 14.71 7.47 10.43
C THR A 85 14.32 6.12 11.03
N PRO A 86 14.33 5.03 10.24
CA PRO A 86 13.95 3.72 10.74
C PRO A 86 14.96 3.18 11.74
N ASP A 87 14.47 2.64 12.84
CA ASP A 87 15.28 1.83 13.76
C ASP A 87 15.35 0.38 13.28
N PRO A 88 16.49 -0.31 13.47
CA PRO A 88 16.60 -1.74 13.19
C PRO A 88 15.67 -2.55 14.10
N PHE A 89 15.16 -3.65 13.58
CA PHE A 89 14.26 -4.54 14.33
C PHE A 89 15.01 -5.53 15.22
N PRO A 90 14.41 -5.95 16.36
CA PRO A 90 13.12 -5.49 16.92
C PRO A 90 13.19 -4.09 17.56
N LEU A 91 12.07 -3.36 17.54
CA LEU A 91 12.00 -2.02 18.15
C LEU A 91 12.07 -2.10 19.67
N ALA A 92 12.93 -1.26 20.26
CA ALA A 92 13.16 -1.22 21.71
C ALA A 92 11.95 -0.73 22.52
N ASP A 93 11.05 0.05 21.90
CA ASP A 93 9.87 0.61 22.56
C ASP A 93 8.60 -0.26 22.44
N GLY A 94 8.68 -1.36 21.70
CA GLY A 94 7.58 -2.31 21.55
C GLY A 94 6.31 -1.74 20.87
N ARG A 95 6.41 -0.61 20.15
CA ARG A 95 5.26 -0.02 19.45
C ARG A 95 4.72 -0.99 18.38
N PRO A 96 3.40 -1.30 18.40
CA PRO A 96 2.80 -2.18 17.40
C PRO A 96 2.58 -1.40 16.10
N PHE A 97 3.35 -1.73 15.07
CA PHE A 97 3.04 -1.24 13.72
C PHE A 97 3.45 -2.20 12.62
N VAL A 98 2.84 -1.98 11.45
CA VAL A 98 3.14 -2.63 10.19
C VAL A 98 3.93 -1.66 9.34
N ALA A 99 5.12 -2.07 8.92
CA ALA A 99 5.96 -1.31 8.00
C ALA A 99 5.98 -2.04 6.64
N PRO A 100 5.05 -1.75 5.70
CA PRO A 100 5.26 -2.17 4.32
C PRO A 100 6.57 -1.58 3.80
N TYR A 101 6.92 -0.35 4.19
CA TYR A 101 8.20 0.28 3.83
C TYR A 101 8.50 1.49 4.71
N TRP A 102 9.07 1.30 5.91
CA TRP A 102 9.38 2.42 6.78
C TRP A 102 10.64 3.15 6.31
N GLY A 103 10.49 4.37 5.83
CA GLY A 103 11.59 5.22 5.39
C GLY A 103 11.18 6.70 5.35
N ASP A 104 12.16 7.58 5.23
CA ASP A 104 11.97 9.03 5.23
C ASP A 104 11.34 9.50 3.91
N VAL A 105 10.01 9.36 3.82
CA VAL A 105 9.17 9.65 2.65
C VAL A 105 8.83 11.13 2.65
N ASN A 106 8.97 11.77 1.50
CA ASN A 106 8.51 13.13 1.32
C ASN A 106 7.49 13.22 0.18
N ASN A 107 6.21 13.14 0.56
CA ASN A 107 5.11 13.20 -0.41
C ASN A 107 4.81 14.64 -0.89
N ASN A 108 5.44 15.69 -0.32
CA ASN A 108 5.40 17.05 -0.90
C ASN A 108 6.13 17.09 -2.24
N LEU A 109 7.22 16.31 -2.37
CA LEU A 109 8.02 16.27 -3.58
C LEU A 109 7.28 15.50 -4.69
N HIS A 110 6.76 14.32 -4.37
CA HIS A 110 6.00 13.51 -5.32
C HIS A 110 5.19 12.42 -4.59
N GLY A 111 4.09 12.02 -5.22
CA GLY A 111 3.31 10.84 -4.83
C GLY A 111 2.35 11.10 -3.68
N ASP A 112 1.48 10.14 -3.43
CA ASP A 112 0.34 10.29 -2.54
C ASP A 112 0.20 9.09 -1.63
N VAL A 113 -0.44 9.29 -0.47
CA VAL A 113 -0.70 8.22 0.49
C VAL A 113 -2.20 8.11 0.67
N TYR A 114 -2.73 6.97 0.24
CA TYR A 114 -4.15 6.66 0.20
C TYR A 114 -4.51 5.57 1.19
N TYR A 115 -5.69 5.65 1.80
CA TYR A 115 -6.17 4.60 2.68
C TYR A 115 -7.68 4.50 2.73
N ARG A 116 -8.19 3.29 2.95
CA ARG A 116 -9.59 3.05 3.28
C ARG A 116 -9.76 1.81 4.16
N GLU A 117 -10.75 1.89 5.02
CA GLU A 117 -11.46 0.72 5.52
C GLU A 117 -12.47 0.25 4.46
N THR A 118 -12.64 -1.06 4.30
CA THR A 118 -13.60 -1.59 3.33
C THR A 118 -14.20 -2.94 3.76
N GLN A 119 -15.46 -3.12 3.38
CA GLN A 119 -16.17 -4.40 3.40
C GLN A 119 -16.73 -4.74 2.01
N ASP A 120 -16.12 -4.20 0.95
CA ASP A 120 -16.54 -4.44 -0.42
C ASP A 120 -16.48 -5.95 -0.77
N PRO A 121 -17.59 -6.58 -1.18
CA PRO A 121 -17.64 -8.03 -1.37
C PRO A 121 -16.64 -8.56 -2.39
N GLU A 122 -16.35 -7.79 -3.45
CA GLU A 122 -15.45 -8.24 -4.51
C GLU A 122 -14.00 -8.21 -4.05
N LEU A 123 -13.59 -7.13 -3.38
CA LEU A 123 -12.26 -7.04 -2.78
C LEU A 123 -12.06 -8.10 -1.68
N LEU A 124 -13.07 -8.34 -0.84
CA LEU A 124 -13.02 -9.38 0.20
C LEU A 124 -12.95 -10.80 -0.39
N ARG A 125 -13.65 -11.05 -1.51
CA ARG A 125 -13.57 -12.32 -2.23
C ARG A 125 -12.17 -12.55 -2.79
N ARG A 126 -11.56 -11.51 -3.38
CA ARG A 126 -10.16 -11.56 -3.85
C ARG A 126 -9.19 -11.83 -2.70
N LEU A 127 -9.26 -11.06 -1.60
CA LEU A 127 -8.44 -11.28 -0.40
C LEU A 127 -8.55 -12.70 0.14
N THR A 128 -9.79 -13.21 0.19
CA THR A 128 -10.06 -14.59 0.62
C THR A 128 -9.37 -15.60 -0.28
N SER A 129 -9.46 -15.42 -1.61
CA SER A 129 -8.78 -16.28 -2.58
C SER A 129 -7.27 -16.24 -2.41
N ASP A 130 -6.69 -15.03 -2.34
CA ASP A 130 -5.25 -14.82 -2.26
C ASP A 130 -4.68 -15.42 -0.96
N ILE A 131 -5.32 -15.16 0.19
CA ILE A 131 -4.87 -15.71 1.48
C ILE A 131 -5.01 -17.23 1.52
N ASN A 132 -6.13 -17.79 1.07
CA ASN A 132 -6.33 -19.24 1.08
C ASN A 132 -5.40 -19.98 0.12
N GLN A 133 -4.94 -19.34 -0.95
CA GLN A 133 -3.94 -19.90 -1.85
C GLN A 133 -2.61 -20.14 -1.15
N TYR A 134 -2.16 -19.21 -0.30
CA TYR A 134 -0.88 -19.31 0.41
C TYR A 134 -0.98 -19.97 1.79
N PHE A 135 -2.17 -19.94 2.42
CA PHE A 135 -2.42 -20.48 3.76
C PHE A 135 -3.61 -21.46 3.78
N PRO A 136 -3.61 -22.53 2.95
CA PRO A 136 -4.77 -23.43 2.80
C PRO A 136 -5.15 -24.20 4.08
N ALA A 137 -4.24 -24.30 5.04
CA ALA A 137 -4.48 -24.96 6.32
C ALA A 137 -5.22 -24.08 7.36
N ILE A 138 -5.36 -22.78 7.10
CA ILE A 138 -6.01 -21.83 8.00
C ILE A 138 -7.33 -21.41 7.33
N PRO A 139 -8.50 -21.90 7.80
CA PRO A 139 -9.77 -21.49 7.23
C PRO A 139 -9.96 -19.97 7.36
N PHE A 140 -9.95 -19.29 6.22
CA PHE A 140 -10.06 -17.84 6.17
C PHE A 140 -11.12 -17.38 5.17
N THR A 141 -11.98 -16.47 5.61
CA THR A 141 -12.93 -15.73 4.78
C THR A 141 -12.89 -14.29 5.26
N ALA A 142 -12.42 -13.37 4.42
CA ALA A 142 -12.35 -11.96 4.79
C ALA A 142 -13.75 -11.39 4.97
N THR A 143 -14.00 -10.75 6.10
CA THR A 143 -15.22 -9.98 6.39
C THR A 143 -14.95 -8.47 6.46
N TRP A 144 -13.67 -8.11 6.47
CA TRP A 144 -13.19 -6.75 6.61
C TRP A 144 -11.77 -6.62 6.12
N ALA A 145 -11.45 -5.46 5.55
CA ALA A 145 -10.09 -5.10 5.19
C ALA A 145 -9.80 -3.61 5.42
N PHE A 146 -8.52 -3.30 5.58
CA PHE A 146 -7.99 -1.95 5.51
C PHE A 146 -6.85 -1.92 4.50
N VAL A 147 -6.95 -1.05 3.51
CA VAL A 147 -5.96 -0.87 2.44
C VAL A 147 -5.25 0.45 2.67
N ALA A 148 -3.92 0.44 2.73
CA ALA A 148 -3.08 1.64 2.77
C ALA A 148 -2.03 1.55 1.67
N THR A 149 -1.96 2.55 0.79
CA THR A 149 -1.06 2.58 -0.36
C THR A 149 -0.26 3.88 -0.37
N TRP A 150 1.06 3.76 -0.48
CA TRP A 150 1.96 4.85 -0.78
C TRP A 150 2.24 4.77 -2.27
N ASP A 151 1.64 5.66 -3.04
CA ASP A 151 1.72 5.67 -4.49
C ASP A 151 2.77 6.66 -4.98
N ARG A 152 3.81 6.14 -5.63
CA ARG A 152 4.86 6.92 -6.28
C ARG A 152 5.49 7.97 -5.37
N VAL A 153 5.71 7.62 -4.11
CA VAL A 153 6.26 8.52 -3.11
C VAL A 153 7.78 8.71 -3.30
N ALA A 154 8.24 9.96 -3.19
CA ALA A 154 9.66 10.30 -3.17
C ALA A 154 10.24 10.19 -1.75
N TYR A 155 11.57 10.28 -1.65
CA TYR A 155 12.29 10.33 -0.37
C TYR A 155 12.70 11.75 -0.03
N TYR A 156 12.87 12.02 1.27
CA TYR A 156 13.35 13.29 1.77
C TYR A 156 14.69 13.69 1.14
N GLY A 157 14.76 14.94 0.69
CA GLY A 157 15.95 15.52 0.07
C GLY A 157 16.26 15.00 -1.34
N SER A 158 15.33 14.26 -1.98
CA SER A 158 15.51 13.79 -3.36
C SER A 158 15.67 14.96 -4.33
N THR A 159 16.68 14.85 -5.20
CA THR A 159 16.89 15.68 -6.39
C THR A 159 16.63 14.89 -7.68
N SER A 160 16.02 13.70 -7.56
CA SER A 160 15.76 12.75 -8.65
C SER A 160 14.25 12.54 -8.88
N GLN A 161 13.89 11.86 -9.97
CA GLN A 161 12.52 11.43 -10.27
C GLN A 161 12.21 10.00 -9.76
N LYS A 162 13.04 9.47 -8.85
CA LYS A 162 12.86 8.12 -8.30
C LYS A 162 11.72 8.09 -7.31
N VAL A 163 10.87 7.08 -7.44
CA VAL A 163 9.67 6.93 -6.62
C VAL A 163 9.46 5.47 -6.20
N ASN A 164 8.77 5.28 -5.08
CA ASN A 164 8.34 3.98 -4.59
C ASN A 164 6.81 3.89 -4.58
N THR A 165 6.26 2.75 -4.96
CA THR A 165 4.86 2.37 -4.76
C THR A 165 4.80 1.08 -3.95
N PHE A 166 4.13 1.10 -2.80
CA PHE A 166 3.96 -0.05 -1.92
C PHE A 166 2.65 0.03 -1.16
N GLN A 167 2.15 -1.11 -0.68
CA GLN A 167 0.83 -1.23 -0.07
C GLN A 167 0.85 -2.20 1.11
N ALA A 168 0.12 -1.85 2.16
CA ALA A 168 -0.27 -2.76 3.23
C ALA A 168 -1.78 -3.03 3.15
N VAL A 169 -2.17 -4.30 3.25
CA VAL A 169 -3.56 -4.70 3.42
C VAL A 169 -3.70 -5.49 4.71
N LEU A 170 -4.50 -4.97 5.63
CA LEU A 170 -4.92 -5.66 6.85
C LEU A 170 -6.23 -6.38 6.53
N ALA A 171 -6.31 -7.69 6.78
CA ALA A 171 -7.51 -8.48 6.52
C ALA A 171 -7.98 -9.18 7.80
N ASN A 172 -9.29 -9.28 7.98
CA ASN A 172 -9.89 -9.86 9.19
C ASN A 172 -11.10 -10.73 8.83
N SER A 173 -11.18 -11.93 9.41
CA SER A 173 -12.32 -12.85 9.27
C SER A 173 -13.32 -12.81 10.43
N GLY A 174 -13.07 -11.96 11.44
CA GLY A 174 -13.70 -11.98 12.75
C GLY A 174 -13.07 -12.97 13.74
N LYS A 175 -12.09 -13.77 13.30
CA LYS A 175 -11.37 -14.75 14.14
C LYS A 175 -9.85 -14.72 13.93
N VAL A 176 -9.43 -14.55 12.68
CA VAL A 176 -8.03 -14.55 12.27
C VAL A 176 -7.77 -13.27 11.47
N THR A 177 -6.60 -12.68 11.70
CA THR A 177 -6.11 -11.52 10.98
C THR A 177 -4.91 -11.90 10.11
N PHE A 178 -4.80 -11.25 8.95
CA PHE A 178 -3.65 -11.34 8.05
C PHE A 178 -3.17 -9.95 7.69
N ILE A 179 -1.89 -9.86 7.36
CA ILE A 179 -1.25 -8.66 6.82
C ILE A 179 -0.58 -9.04 5.52
N MET A 180 -0.90 -8.33 4.45
CA MET A 180 -0.30 -8.49 3.14
C MET A 180 0.51 -7.24 2.82
N LEU A 181 1.75 -7.42 2.38
CA LEU A 181 2.64 -6.35 1.97
C LEU A 181 2.92 -6.53 0.48
N ASN A 182 2.45 -5.58 -0.33
CA ASN A 182 2.55 -5.63 -1.79
C ASN A 182 3.48 -4.52 -2.28
N TYR A 183 4.34 -4.83 -3.26
CA TYR A 183 5.35 -3.91 -3.77
C TYR A 183 5.15 -3.69 -5.26
N GLY A 184 4.89 -2.44 -5.65
CA GLY A 184 4.98 -2.01 -7.03
C GLY A 184 6.41 -1.61 -7.37
N THR A 185 6.57 -0.41 -7.92
CA THR A 185 7.89 0.17 -8.22
C THR A 185 8.66 0.44 -6.94
N ILE A 186 9.92 0.00 -6.83
CA ILE A 186 10.84 0.39 -5.75
C ILE A 186 12.17 0.85 -6.39
N GLN A 187 12.55 2.11 -6.17
CA GLN A 187 13.68 2.77 -6.82
C GLN A 187 14.65 3.47 -5.85
N TRP A 188 14.28 3.61 -4.59
CA TRP A 188 15.09 4.22 -3.53
C TRP A 188 14.93 3.47 -2.22
N THR A 189 15.99 3.43 -1.41
CA THR A 189 16.02 2.80 -0.07
C THR A 189 16.18 3.78 1.07
N THR A 190 16.72 4.97 0.81
CA THR A 190 17.19 5.85 1.88
C THR A 190 16.98 7.32 1.56
N GLY A 191 16.40 8.05 2.51
CA GLY A 191 16.31 9.51 2.48
C GLY A 191 17.58 10.21 2.93
N LYS A 192 17.71 11.50 2.62
CA LYS A 192 18.92 12.28 2.93
C LYS A 192 19.17 12.41 4.44
N ALA A 193 18.12 12.50 5.26
CA ALA A 193 18.29 12.60 6.71
C ALA A 193 18.85 11.29 7.31
N SER A 194 18.57 10.16 6.67
CA SER A 194 19.13 8.84 6.99
C SER A 194 20.51 8.58 6.37
N GLY A 195 21.18 9.62 5.83
CA GLY A 195 22.51 9.49 5.21
C GLY A 195 22.50 8.97 3.77
N GLY A 196 21.34 8.96 3.11
CA GLY A 196 21.21 8.60 1.70
C GLY A 196 21.72 9.68 0.74
N ASP A 197 22.12 9.27 -0.45
CA ASP A 197 22.49 10.18 -1.53
C ASP A 197 21.24 10.77 -2.21
N ALA A 198 21.23 12.09 -2.40
CA ALA A 198 20.07 12.84 -2.89
C ALA A 198 19.67 12.52 -4.35
N ASN A 199 20.59 11.99 -5.16
CA ASN A 199 20.32 11.67 -6.57
C ASN A 199 19.89 10.22 -6.77
N THR A 200 20.42 9.31 -5.95
CA THR A 200 20.22 7.87 -6.11
C THR A 200 19.21 7.30 -5.13
N GLY A 201 19.03 7.93 -3.96
CA GLY A 201 18.19 7.43 -2.88
C GLY A 201 18.75 6.16 -2.23
N LEU A 202 20.07 5.97 -2.28
CA LEU A 202 20.80 4.80 -1.78
C LEU A 202 21.90 5.23 -0.80
N GLY A 203 22.45 4.26 -0.06
CA GLY A 203 23.43 4.51 1.02
C GLY A 203 22.76 4.73 2.37
N GLY A 204 23.52 5.07 3.41
CA GLY A 204 22.99 5.38 4.73
C GLY A 204 22.22 4.24 5.41
N THR A 205 21.23 4.59 6.24
CA THR A 205 20.32 3.64 6.92
C THR A 205 19.10 3.36 6.05
N PRO A 206 18.99 2.16 5.45
CA PRO A 206 17.90 1.85 4.53
C PRO A 206 16.56 1.69 5.25
N ALA A 207 15.50 1.85 4.46
CA ALA A 207 14.14 1.58 4.87
C ALA A 207 13.98 0.16 5.45
N GLN A 208 13.06 0.03 6.40
CA GLN A 208 12.81 -1.21 7.12
C GLN A 208 11.43 -1.78 6.76
N VAL A 209 11.34 -3.11 6.68
CA VAL A 209 10.14 -3.82 6.19
C VAL A 209 9.73 -4.93 7.17
N GLY A 210 8.44 -5.03 7.48
CA GLY A 210 7.85 -6.17 8.19
C GLY A 210 6.67 -5.80 9.09
N PRO A 211 5.91 -6.80 9.59
CA PRO A 211 5.03 -6.66 10.76
C PRO A 211 5.85 -6.78 12.04
N LEU A 212 5.76 -5.82 12.96
CA LEU A 212 6.81 -5.62 13.98
C LEU A 212 6.27 -5.68 15.40
N LEU A 213 6.85 -6.57 16.19
CA LEU A 213 6.88 -6.51 17.64
C LEU A 213 8.05 -7.35 18.16
N GLN A 214 8.60 -6.91 19.29
CA GLN A 214 9.69 -7.56 20.01
C GLN A 214 9.35 -9.03 20.27
N GLN A 215 10.29 -9.94 19.95
CA GLN A 215 10.24 -11.29 20.51
C GLN A 215 10.44 -11.16 22.03
N THR A 216 9.37 -11.37 22.79
CA THR A 216 9.46 -11.66 24.23
C THR A 216 9.85 -13.11 24.45
#